data_AF-U5ENW5-F1
#
_entry.id   AF-U5ENW5-F1
#
_cell.length_a   1.000
_cell.length_b   1.000
_cell.length_c   1.000
_cell.angle_alpha   90.00
_cell.angle_beta   90.00
_cell.angle_gamma   90.00
#
_symmetry.space_group_name_H-M   'P 1'
#
loop_
_entity.id
_entity.type
_entity.pdbx_description
1 polymer ?
#
loop_
_entity_poly.entity_id
_entity_poly.type
_entity_poly.pdbx_seq_one_letter_code
_entity_poly.pdbx_strand_id
1 'polypeptide(L)'
;MTEYAEHDRLGDFVASKTTLIRRHAGAFADVITDFQRAPGAATEYTLLDELNHRVEQFLADYVPPSSRRIGDSLVFAHLYRDADPDVLDNAGRELACETVLTALFAAEVEFRGPLRLSRTQSALLAERYEELGEQLSAHKLPAHAALAYRQAYRLHTITENPRGQDRCGLNLARAKTRARNPRWRRAPGIASDLLCGYGYRPFLLLAWIAVEIALFVLVFYLSSTGIGVATATRVGLLNFLNPVGTEGLPPLSTFAQTTLIVESYAGIVSTSVFFALLVRQLFRL
;
A
#
# COMPACT_ATOMS: atom_id res chain seq x y z
N MET A 1 -1.69 40.61 26.57
CA MET A 1 -1.34 41.33 25.32
C MET A 1 -0.29 40.60 24.48
N THR A 2 0.55 39.73 25.03
CA THR A 2 1.56 38.96 24.28
C THR A 2 0.99 37.80 23.44
N GLU A 3 -0.09 37.15 23.90
CA GLU A 3 -0.69 35.98 23.24
C GLU A 3 -1.36 36.29 21.89
N TYR A 4 -1.93 37.48 21.72
CA TYR A 4 -2.52 37.93 20.45
C TYR A 4 -1.44 38.23 19.40
N ALA A 5 -0.29 38.79 19.80
CA ALA A 5 0.80 39.10 18.88
C ALA A 5 1.53 37.85 18.35
N GLU A 6 1.51 36.74 19.09
CA GLU A 6 2.05 35.45 18.62
C GLU A 6 1.11 34.75 17.62
N HIS A 7 -0.21 34.88 17.79
CA HIS A 7 -1.19 34.31 16.87
C HIS A 7 -1.18 34.99 15.49
N ASP A 8 -1.09 36.33 15.44
CA ASP A 8 -0.97 37.06 14.15
C ASP A 8 0.31 36.67 13.40
N ARG A 9 1.44 36.50 14.12
CA ARG A 9 2.70 36.05 13.52
C ARG A 9 2.65 34.63 12.97
N LEU A 10 1.92 33.73 13.65
CA LEU A 10 1.72 32.36 13.16
C LEU A 10 0.85 32.36 11.90
N GLY A 11 -0.23 33.15 11.87
CA GLY A 11 -1.10 33.31 10.70
C GLY A 11 -0.32 33.80 9.47
N ASP A 12 0.44 34.87 9.61
CA ASP A 12 1.26 35.43 8.53
C ASP A 12 2.35 34.46 8.05
N PHE A 13 2.99 33.76 8.99
CA PHE A 13 3.96 32.72 8.67
C PHE A 13 3.33 31.58 7.86
N VAL A 14 2.18 31.07 8.30
CA VAL A 14 1.47 29.98 7.60
C VAL A 14 1.02 30.44 6.22
N ALA A 15 0.45 31.64 6.09
CA ALA A 15 0.02 32.17 4.79
C ALA A 15 1.18 32.32 3.80
N SER A 16 2.31 32.86 4.27
CA SER A 16 3.53 33.02 3.46
C SER A 16 4.08 31.66 3.01
N LYS A 17 4.23 30.71 3.95
CA LYS A 17 4.74 29.37 3.64
C LYS A 17 3.77 28.56 2.79
N THR A 18 2.47 28.68 2.98
CA THR A 18 1.45 28.08 2.11
C THR A 18 1.57 28.57 0.68
N THR A 19 1.74 29.88 0.47
CA THR A 19 1.92 30.45 -0.88
C THR A 19 3.17 29.88 -1.56
N LEU A 20 4.24 29.74 -0.79
CA LEU A 20 5.49 29.17 -1.27
C LEU A 20 5.34 27.68 -1.60
N ILE A 21 4.69 26.88 -0.73
CA ILE A 21 4.36 25.47 -1.00
C ILE A 21 3.56 25.33 -2.29
N ARG A 22 2.48 26.11 -2.45
CA ARG A 22 1.64 26.09 -3.66
C ARG A 22 2.46 26.43 -4.90
N ARG A 23 3.36 27.42 -4.83
CA ARG A 23 4.24 27.77 -5.97
C ARG A 23 5.17 26.62 -6.37
N HIS A 24 5.82 25.97 -5.40
CA HIS A 24 6.70 24.82 -5.69
C HIS A 24 5.92 23.61 -6.20
N ALA A 25 4.72 23.37 -5.67
CA ALA A 25 3.83 22.31 -6.08
C ALA A 25 3.28 22.53 -7.50
N GLY A 26 2.80 23.74 -7.84
CA GLY A 26 2.36 24.09 -9.19
C GLY A 26 3.48 23.93 -10.21
N ALA A 27 4.66 24.48 -9.92
CA ALA A 27 5.83 24.30 -10.78
C ALA A 27 6.30 22.83 -10.87
N PHE A 28 5.91 21.96 -9.94
CA PHE A 28 6.22 20.52 -10.00
C PHE A 28 5.12 19.74 -10.73
N ALA A 29 3.87 20.18 -10.62
CA ALA A 29 2.74 19.67 -11.38
C ALA A 29 2.95 19.86 -12.89
N ASP A 30 3.55 20.97 -13.32
CA ASP A 30 3.95 21.19 -14.71
C ASP A 30 4.95 20.12 -15.19
N VAL A 31 5.98 19.84 -14.38
CA VAL A 31 7.00 18.81 -14.68
C VAL A 31 6.38 17.41 -14.75
N ILE A 32 5.43 17.10 -13.86
CA ILE A 32 4.68 15.84 -13.88
C ILE A 32 3.81 15.74 -15.14
N THR A 33 3.14 16.83 -15.53
CA THR A 33 2.32 16.88 -16.73
C THR A 33 3.16 16.59 -17.98
N ASP A 34 4.35 17.17 -18.07
CA ASP A 34 5.29 16.93 -19.16
C ASP A 34 5.83 15.49 -19.16
N PHE A 35 6.14 14.94 -17.98
CA PHE A 35 6.51 13.53 -17.85
C PHE A 35 5.39 12.59 -18.33
N GLN A 36 4.13 12.90 -18.03
CA GLN A 36 2.99 12.11 -18.47
C GLN A 36 2.76 12.20 -19.98
N ARG A 37 3.10 13.32 -20.61
CA ARG A 37 3.03 13.54 -22.07
C ARG A 37 4.14 12.81 -22.84
N ALA A 38 5.33 12.67 -22.25
CA ALA A 38 6.49 12.03 -22.88
C ALA A 38 6.95 10.75 -22.14
N PRO A 39 6.13 9.67 -22.14
CA PRO A 39 6.46 8.44 -21.44
C PRO A 39 7.66 7.73 -22.12
N GLY A 40 8.85 7.90 -21.55
CA GLY A 40 10.07 7.21 -22.01
C GLY A 40 11.37 8.00 -21.80
N ALA A 41 11.31 9.31 -21.58
CA ALA A 41 12.52 10.15 -21.44
C ALA A 41 13.13 10.11 -20.03
N ALA A 42 12.30 9.90 -18.99
CA ALA A 42 12.73 9.90 -17.59
C ALA A 42 12.04 8.77 -16.80
N THR A 43 12.61 8.39 -15.67
CA THR A 43 12.00 7.47 -14.70
C THR A 43 11.28 8.27 -13.63
N GLU A 44 10.14 7.79 -13.10
CA GLU A 44 9.44 8.48 -12.00
C GLU A 44 10.34 8.71 -10.76
N TYR A 45 11.41 7.92 -10.60
CA TYR A 45 12.43 8.13 -9.58
C TYR A 45 13.16 9.49 -9.68
N THR A 46 13.42 10.00 -10.89
CA THR A 46 14.05 11.33 -11.02
C THR A 46 13.09 12.44 -10.60
N LEU A 47 11.77 12.24 -10.75
CA LEU A 47 10.77 13.17 -10.20
C LEU A 47 10.76 13.16 -8.67
N LEU A 48 10.96 11.99 -8.05
CA LEU A 48 11.08 11.91 -6.60
C LEU A 48 12.34 12.61 -6.07
N ASP A 49 13.45 12.54 -6.80
CA ASP A 49 14.68 13.25 -6.44
C ASP A 49 14.48 14.76 -6.55
N GLU A 50 13.81 15.24 -7.60
CA GLU A 50 13.42 16.65 -7.75
C GLU A 50 12.46 17.12 -6.64
N LEU A 51 11.47 16.29 -6.27
CA LEU A 51 10.59 16.55 -5.13
C LEU A 51 11.40 16.73 -3.84
N ASN A 52 12.32 15.79 -3.56
CA ASN A 52 13.19 15.85 -2.38
C ASN A 52 14.03 17.12 -2.38
N HIS A 53 14.64 17.46 -3.53
CA HIS A 53 15.47 18.65 -3.66
C HIS A 53 14.68 19.94 -3.38
N ARG A 54 13.46 20.05 -3.90
CA ARG A 54 12.58 21.21 -3.64
C ARG A 54 12.15 21.30 -2.18
N VAL A 55 11.85 20.16 -1.54
CA VAL A 55 11.54 20.12 -0.10
C VAL A 55 12.77 20.55 0.72
N GLU A 56 13.98 20.10 0.36
CA GLU A 56 15.21 20.50 1.04
C GLU A 56 15.50 22.00 0.89
N GLN A 57 15.35 22.55 -0.32
CA GLN A 57 15.45 23.99 -0.56
C GLN A 57 14.44 24.76 0.30
N PHE A 58 13.20 24.29 0.37
CA PHE A 58 12.17 24.90 1.22
C PHE A 58 12.56 24.88 2.70
N LEU A 59 13.07 23.74 3.18
CA LEU A 59 13.44 23.54 4.58
C LEU A 59 14.67 24.36 4.99
N ALA A 60 15.59 24.65 4.07
CA ALA A 60 16.74 25.52 4.33
C ALA A 60 16.30 26.93 4.79
N ASP A 61 15.20 27.44 4.22
CA ASP A 61 14.62 28.75 4.54
C ASP A 61 13.47 28.67 5.56
N TYR A 62 13.24 27.50 6.15
CA TYR A 62 12.14 27.28 7.10
C TYR A 62 12.57 27.64 8.53
N VAL A 63 12.33 28.90 8.91
CA VAL A 63 12.52 29.37 10.29
C VAL A 63 11.16 29.42 11.00
N PRO A 64 10.83 28.48 11.89
CA PRO A 64 9.54 28.49 12.58
C PRO A 64 9.45 29.69 13.56
N PRO A 65 8.28 30.34 13.68
CA PRO A 65 8.11 31.51 14.54
C PRO A 65 8.21 31.18 16.03
N SER A 66 7.95 29.94 16.42
CA SER A 66 8.16 29.43 17.78
C SER A 66 8.56 27.95 17.75
N SER A 67 9.31 27.52 18.78
CA SER A 67 9.67 26.10 18.97
C SER A 67 8.57 25.30 19.69
N ARG A 68 7.61 25.99 20.33
CA ARG A 68 6.48 25.38 21.03
C ARG A 68 5.20 25.60 20.23
N ARG A 69 4.66 24.52 19.64
CA ARG A 69 3.31 24.51 19.09
C ARG A 69 2.30 24.42 20.24
N ILE A 70 1.27 25.28 20.19
CA ILE A 70 0.08 25.21 21.04
C ILE A 70 -1.01 24.59 20.16
N GLY A 71 -1.32 23.31 20.37
CA GLY A 71 -2.42 22.61 19.69
C GLY A 71 -2.05 21.27 19.05
N ASP A 72 -3.05 20.40 18.97
CA ASP A 72 -2.95 19.06 18.37
C ASP A 72 -3.13 19.05 16.84
N SER A 73 -3.35 20.21 16.21
CA SER A 73 -3.53 20.32 14.77
C SER A 73 -2.21 20.35 14.00
N LEU A 74 -2.27 19.93 12.73
CA LEU A 74 -1.19 20.11 11.76
C LEU A 74 -1.13 21.56 11.30
N VAL A 75 0.05 22.06 10.96
CA VAL A 75 0.21 23.48 10.56
C VAL A 75 -0.45 23.76 9.22
N PHE A 76 -0.39 22.82 8.29
CA PHE A 76 -1.00 22.96 6.98
C PHE A 76 -2.33 22.19 6.89
N ALA A 77 -3.08 22.09 7.99
CA ALA A 77 -4.37 21.41 8.04
C ALA A 77 -5.35 21.82 6.92
N HIS A 78 -5.32 23.09 6.52
CA HIS A 78 -6.13 23.62 5.42
C HIS A 78 -5.75 23.02 4.06
N LEU A 79 -4.46 22.78 3.78
CA LEU A 79 -4.00 22.18 2.52
C LEU A 79 -4.43 20.71 2.39
N TYR A 80 -4.50 19.99 3.50
CA TYR A 80 -5.03 18.61 3.49
C TYR A 80 -6.55 18.59 3.28
N ARG A 81 -7.26 19.59 3.80
CA ARG A 81 -8.71 19.74 3.58
C ARG A 81 -9.03 20.10 2.11
N ASP A 82 -8.21 20.93 1.49
CA ASP A 82 -8.34 21.26 0.06
C ASP A 82 -8.14 20.00 -0.81
N ALA A 83 -7.33 19.05 -0.35
CA ALA A 83 -7.07 17.77 -1.02
C ALA A 83 -8.06 16.65 -0.65
N ASP A 84 -9.15 16.95 0.05
CA ASP A 84 -10.17 15.95 0.39
C ASP A 84 -10.88 15.45 -0.90
N PRO A 85 -11.03 14.13 -1.13
CA PRO A 85 -11.65 13.61 -2.34
C PRO A 85 -13.02 14.22 -2.64
N ASP A 86 -13.85 14.48 -1.62
CA ASP A 86 -15.18 15.07 -1.78
C ASP A 86 -15.11 16.50 -2.36
N VAL A 87 -14.04 17.23 -2.04
CA VAL A 87 -13.78 18.58 -2.57
C VAL A 87 -13.23 18.49 -3.99
N LEU A 88 -12.33 17.54 -4.24
CA LEU A 88 -11.62 17.39 -5.52
C LEU A 88 -12.49 16.85 -6.65
N ASP A 89 -13.52 16.06 -6.36
CA ASP A 89 -14.41 15.47 -7.36
C ASP A 89 -15.07 16.53 -8.27
N ASN A 90 -15.21 17.77 -7.80
CA ASN A 90 -15.79 18.88 -8.55
C ASN A 90 -14.77 19.81 -9.23
N ALA A 91 -13.47 19.62 -8.97
CA ALA A 91 -12.43 20.62 -9.26
C ALA A 91 -11.73 20.42 -10.63
N GLY A 92 -11.97 19.28 -11.30
CA GLY A 92 -11.29 18.91 -12.55
C GLY A 92 -9.92 18.26 -12.33
N ARG A 93 -9.46 17.45 -13.30
CA ARG A 93 -8.33 16.52 -13.09
C ARG A 93 -6.97 17.18 -12.86
N GLU A 94 -6.69 18.29 -13.54
CA GLU A 94 -5.41 19.00 -13.43
C GLU A 94 -5.29 19.72 -12.09
N LEU A 95 -6.33 20.48 -11.73
CA LEU A 95 -6.42 21.15 -10.43
C LEU A 95 -6.38 20.15 -9.27
N ALA A 96 -7.04 19.00 -9.43
CA ALA A 96 -6.96 17.91 -8.45
C ALA A 96 -5.52 17.39 -8.28
N CYS A 97 -4.80 17.14 -9.37
CA CYS A 97 -3.41 16.69 -9.28
C CYS A 97 -2.51 17.72 -8.59
N GLU A 98 -2.64 19.01 -8.94
CA GLU A 98 -1.88 20.09 -8.30
C GLU A 98 -2.18 20.20 -6.80
N THR A 99 -3.45 20.08 -6.42
CA THR A 99 -3.89 20.17 -5.02
C THR A 99 -3.36 19.00 -4.20
N VAL A 100 -3.40 17.78 -4.74
CA VAL A 100 -2.83 16.58 -4.11
C VAL A 100 -1.31 16.71 -3.96
N LEU A 101 -0.61 17.24 -4.96
CA LEU A 101 0.84 17.48 -4.88
C LEU A 101 1.18 18.57 -3.86
N THR A 102 0.35 19.62 -3.77
CA THR A 102 0.47 20.68 -2.76
C THR A 102 0.36 20.08 -1.36
N ALA A 103 -0.63 19.22 -1.12
CA ALA A 103 -0.79 18.53 0.14
C ALA A 103 0.37 17.56 0.43
N LEU A 104 0.91 16.86 -0.59
CA LEU A 104 2.11 16.02 -0.42
C LEU A 104 3.34 16.84 -0.02
N PHE A 105 3.58 17.99 -0.66
CA PHE A 105 4.67 18.89 -0.28
C PHE A 105 4.51 19.38 1.16
N ALA A 106 3.30 19.80 1.55
CA ALA A 106 3.00 20.22 2.91
C ALA A 106 3.29 19.09 3.92
N ALA A 107 2.89 17.86 3.59
CA ALA A 107 3.14 16.69 4.43
C ALA A 107 4.64 16.39 4.58
N GLU A 108 5.43 16.46 3.50
CA GLU A 108 6.87 16.22 3.54
C GLU A 108 7.61 17.33 4.32
N VAL A 109 7.17 18.57 4.19
CA VAL A 109 7.66 19.70 4.99
C VAL A 109 7.34 19.50 6.48
N GLU A 110 6.12 19.08 6.85
CA GLU A 110 5.80 18.81 8.26
C GLU A 110 6.53 17.59 8.81
N PHE A 111 6.73 16.56 7.98
CA PHE A 111 7.43 15.33 8.38
C PHE A 111 8.93 15.55 8.62
N ARG A 112 9.59 16.34 7.76
CA ARG A 112 11.04 16.63 7.84
C ARG A 112 11.36 17.93 8.58
N GLY A 113 10.34 18.71 8.89
CA GLY A 113 10.49 20.04 9.48
C GLY A 113 11.21 20.00 10.83
N PRO A 114 11.77 21.14 11.27
CA PRO A 114 12.47 21.24 12.55
C PRO A 114 11.54 21.08 13.76
N LEU A 115 10.23 21.10 13.55
CA LEU A 115 9.22 20.98 14.58
C LEU A 115 8.98 19.50 14.90
N ARG A 116 9.25 19.11 16.15
CA ARG A 116 8.89 17.77 16.62
C ARG A 116 7.37 17.64 16.70
N LEU A 117 6.84 16.68 15.96
CA LEU A 117 5.41 16.36 15.99
C LEU A 117 5.07 15.65 17.30
N SER A 118 3.91 15.97 17.88
CA SER A 118 3.34 15.17 18.96
C SER A 118 2.91 13.80 18.45
N ARG A 119 2.58 12.86 19.36
CA ARG A 119 2.04 11.54 18.99
C ARG A 119 0.72 11.68 18.21
N THR A 120 -0.15 12.60 18.64
CA THR A 120 -1.43 12.90 17.98
C THR A 120 -1.23 13.46 16.57
N GLN A 121 -0.33 14.43 16.41
CA GLN A 121 0.03 14.99 15.10
C GLN A 121 0.68 13.95 14.19
N SER A 122 1.54 13.10 14.72
CA SER A 122 2.18 12.02 13.96
C SER A 122 1.15 11.01 13.44
N ALA A 123 0.13 10.68 14.24
CA ALA A 123 -0.96 9.81 13.84
C ALA A 123 -1.82 10.47 12.75
N LEU A 124 -2.21 11.74 12.92
CA LEU A 124 -2.96 12.49 11.93
C LEU A 124 -2.20 12.63 10.61
N LEU A 125 -0.90 12.92 10.67
CA LEU A 125 -0.07 13.02 9.47
C LEU A 125 0.07 11.66 8.77
N ALA A 126 0.13 10.55 9.52
CA ALA A 126 0.15 9.21 8.95
C ALA A 126 -1.13 8.92 8.15
N GLU A 127 -2.29 9.27 8.68
CA GLU A 127 -3.58 9.14 7.99
C GLU A 127 -3.61 9.99 6.70
N ARG A 128 -3.12 11.24 6.76
CA ARG A 128 -3.03 12.08 5.55
C ARG A 128 -2.10 11.51 4.50
N TYR A 129 -0.97 10.90 4.88
CA TYR A 129 -0.12 10.20 3.92
C TYR A 129 -0.80 8.97 3.30
N GLU A 130 -1.67 8.27 4.02
CA GLU A 130 -2.45 7.16 3.45
C GLU A 130 -3.43 7.65 2.38
N GLU A 131 -4.19 8.69 2.69
CA GLU A 131 -5.14 9.33 1.77
C GLU A 131 -4.44 9.85 0.51
N LEU A 132 -3.34 10.59 0.69
CA LEU A 132 -2.54 11.09 -0.42
C LEU A 132 -1.94 9.96 -1.26
N GLY A 133 -1.52 8.86 -0.64
CA GLY A 133 -1.03 7.68 -1.36
C GLY A 133 -2.08 7.06 -2.28
N GLU A 134 -3.34 7.07 -1.86
CA GLU A 134 -4.47 6.57 -2.65
C GLU A 134 -4.77 7.50 -3.84
N GLN A 135 -4.83 8.81 -3.58
CA GLN A 135 -5.05 9.81 -4.61
C GLN A 135 -3.93 9.82 -5.66
N LEU A 136 -2.66 9.81 -5.24
CA LEU A 136 -1.51 9.73 -6.14
C LEU A 136 -1.53 8.45 -6.99
N SER A 137 -1.98 7.34 -6.40
CA SER A 137 -2.19 6.09 -7.15
C SER A 137 -3.26 6.25 -8.25
N ALA A 138 -4.36 6.97 -7.97
CA ALA A 138 -5.41 7.28 -8.94
C ALA A 138 -4.90 8.20 -10.06
N HIS A 139 -3.99 9.13 -9.75
CA HIS A 139 -3.31 10.00 -10.71
C HIS A 139 -2.16 9.32 -11.49
N LYS A 140 -1.99 7.99 -11.37
CA LYS A 140 -0.95 7.20 -12.06
C LYS A 140 0.48 7.58 -11.67
N LEU A 141 0.70 7.99 -10.42
CA LEU A 141 2.01 8.28 -9.85
C LEU A 141 2.39 7.23 -8.77
N PRO A 142 2.67 5.97 -9.17
CA PRO A 142 2.86 4.88 -8.22
C PRO A 142 4.13 5.01 -7.37
N ALA A 143 5.19 5.69 -7.85
CA ALA A 143 6.38 5.91 -7.03
C ALA A 143 6.14 6.98 -5.97
N HIS A 144 5.37 8.03 -6.28
CA HIS A 144 4.94 9.04 -5.30
C HIS A 144 3.98 8.45 -4.27
N ALA A 145 3.03 7.61 -4.70
CA ALA A 145 2.19 6.85 -3.79
C ALA A 145 3.01 5.93 -2.87
N ALA A 146 4.05 5.26 -3.40
CA ALA A 146 4.96 4.45 -2.59
C ALA A 146 5.76 5.30 -1.58
N LEU A 147 6.14 6.53 -1.93
CA LEU A 147 6.75 7.45 -0.97
C LEU A 147 5.77 7.80 0.15
N ALA A 148 4.54 8.20 -0.18
CA ALA A 148 3.51 8.54 0.80
C ALA A 148 3.22 7.37 1.76
N TYR A 149 2.93 6.16 1.24
CA TYR A 149 2.71 4.98 2.09
C TYR A 149 3.93 4.58 2.93
N ARG A 150 5.16 4.86 2.46
CA ARG A 150 6.38 4.62 3.25
C ARG A 150 6.46 5.58 4.44
N GLN A 151 6.11 6.85 4.26
CA GLN A 151 6.09 7.79 5.38
C GLN A 151 4.96 7.48 6.35
N ALA A 152 3.76 7.16 5.85
CA ALA A 152 2.64 6.69 6.69
C ALA A 152 3.05 5.47 7.53
N TYR A 153 3.70 4.47 6.91
CA TYR A 153 4.20 3.29 7.61
C TYR A 153 5.17 3.68 8.74
N ARG A 154 6.14 4.56 8.46
CA ARG A 154 7.11 5.03 9.46
C ARG A 154 6.43 5.74 10.63
N LEU A 155 5.46 6.61 10.35
CA LEU A 155 4.71 7.33 11.37
C LEU A 155 3.86 6.37 12.21
N HIS A 156 3.17 5.40 11.59
CA HIS A 156 2.44 4.36 12.33
C HIS A 156 3.34 3.42 13.14
N THR A 157 4.61 3.26 12.75
CA THR A 157 5.62 2.60 13.60
C THR A 157 5.92 3.43 14.84
N ILE A 158 6.15 4.73 14.67
CA ILE A 158 6.45 5.65 15.80
C ILE A 158 5.25 5.78 16.75
N THR A 159 4.03 5.77 16.22
CA THR A 159 2.80 5.88 17.03
C THR A 159 2.30 4.55 17.59
N GLU A 160 2.98 3.44 17.28
CA GLU A 160 2.63 2.08 17.72
C GLU A 160 1.23 1.63 17.25
N ASN A 161 0.84 1.99 16.03
CA ASN A 161 -0.42 1.57 15.42
C ASN A 161 -0.21 0.38 14.45
N PRO A 162 -0.29 -0.89 14.92
CA PRO A 162 0.00 -2.05 14.09
C PRO A 162 -0.97 -2.20 12.91
N ARG A 163 -2.24 -1.84 13.09
CA ARG A 163 -3.24 -1.90 12.01
C ARG A 163 -2.90 -0.92 10.90
N GLY A 164 -2.49 0.31 11.25
CA GLY A 164 -2.03 1.31 10.29
C GLY A 164 -0.77 0.86 9.54
N GLN A 165 0.19 0.26 10.24
CA GLN A 165 1.39 -0.32 9.64
C GLN A 165 1.06 -1.40 8.61
N ASP A 166 0.11 -2.30 8.91
CA ASP A 166 -0.26 -3.37 7.99
C ASP A 166 -0.96 -2.85 6.73
N ARG A 167 -1.92 -1.91 6.87
CA ARG A 167 -2.56 -1.27 5.70
C ARG A 167 -1.55 -0.54 4.84
N CYS A 168 -0.71 0.31 5.44
CA CYS A 168 0.32 1.06 4.74
C CYS A 168 1.34 0.15 4.07
N GLY A 169 1.75 -0.93 4.76
CA GLY A 169 2.72 -1.88 4.25
C GLY A 169 2.22 -2.63 3.02
N LEU A 170 0.96 -3.07 3.03
CA LEU A 170 0.31 -3.67 1.87
C LEU A 170 0.23 -2.69 0.70
N ASN A 171 -0.26 -1.48 0.96
CA ASN A 171 -0.42 -0.45 -0.08
C ASN A 171 0.93 0.01 -0.64
N LEU A 172 1.97 0.09 0.19
CA LEU A 172 3.35 0.34 -0.20
C LEU A 172 3.88 -0.76 -1.14
N ALA A 173 3.66 -2.03 -0.79
CA ALA A 173 4.08 -3.15 -1.63
C ALA A 173 3.39 -3.11 -3.01
N ARG A 174 2.08 -2.83 -3.03
CA ARG A 174 1.30 -2.64 -4.26
C ARG A 174 1.81 -1.47 -5.10
N ALA A 175 2.03 -0.31 -4.48
CA ALA A 175 2.53 0.88 -5.16
C ALA A 175 3.93 0.64 -5.75
N LYS A 176 4.84 0.01 -4.98
CA LYS A 176 6.18 -0.39 -5.48
C LYS A 176 6.10 -1.35 -6.65
N THR A 177 5.23 -2.36 -6.59
CA THR A 177 5.03 -3.29 -7.71
C THR A 177 4.49 -2.56 -8.95
N ARG A 178 3.57 -1.60 -8.78
CA ARG A 178 3.07 -0.77 -9.89
C ARG A 178 4.13 0.17 -10.48
N ALA A 179 5.04 0.68 -9.66
CA ALA A 179 6.12 1.57 -10.08
C ALA A 179 7.26 0.84 -10.83
N ARG A 180 7.40 -0.48 -10.67
CA ARG A 180 8.47 -1.25 -11.33
C ARG A 180 8.35 -1.22 -12.85
N ASN A 181 9.44 -0.87 -13.51
CA ASN A 181 9.63 -1.02 -14.95
C ASN A 181 10.87 -1.89 -15.21
N PRO A 182 10.87 -2.76 -16.23
CA PRO A 182 9.79 -3.08 -17.17
C PRO A 182 8.61 -3.87 -16.54
N ARG A 183 7.43 -3.84 -17.19
CA ARG A 183 6.16 -4.41 -16.66
C ARG A 183 6.21 -5.90 -16.33
N TRP A 184 7.02 -6.70 -17.01
CA TRP A 184 7.13 -8.14 -16.74
C TRP A 184 7.72 -8.43 -15.35
N ARG A 185 8.53 -7.52 -14.78
CA ARG A 185 9.04 -7.63 -13.40
C ARG A 185 7.96 -7.45 -12.33
N ARG A 186 6.74 -7.09 -12.73
CA ARG A 186 5.58 -6.97 -11.83
C ARG A 186 4.89 -8.31 -11.56
N ALA A 187 5.05 -9.29 -12.45
CA ALA A 187 4.38 -10.60 -12.35
C ALA A 187 4.54 -11.28 -10.98
N PRO A 188 5.75 -11.42 -10.40
CA PRO A 188 5.88 -12.06 -9.08
C PRO A 188 5.20 -11.26 -7.97
N GLY A 189 5.21 -9.92 -8.06
CA GLY A 189 4.52 -9.07 -7.09
C GLY A 189 3.00 -9.21 -7.17
N ILE A 190 2.44 -9.24 -8.39
CA ILE A 190 1.00 -9.44 -8.61
C ILE A 190 0.56 -10.82 -8.11
N ALA A 191 1.35 -11.86 -8.39
CA ALA A 191 1.08 -13.20 -7.86
C ALA A 191 1.09 -13.23 -6.33
N SER A 192 2.05 -12.53 -5.69
CA SER A 192 2.10 -12.42 -4.23
C SER A 192 0.93 -11.62 -3.65
N ASP A 193 0.45 -10.58 -4.34
CA ASP A 193 -0.75 -9.84 -3.92
C ASP A 193 -2.00 -10.74 -3.97
N LEU A 194 -2.14 -11.52 -5.04
CA LEU A 194 -3.27 -12.42 -5.27
C LEU A 194 -3.30 -13.60 -4.29
N LEU A 195 -2.15 -14.22 -4.04
CA LEU A 195 -2.06 -15.44 -3.24
C LEU A 195 -2.07 -15.15 -1.73
N CYS A 196 -1.28 -14.17 -1.28
CA CYS A 196 -1.05 -13.95 0.14
C CYS A 196 -1.17 -12.48 0.57
N GLY A 197 -1.55 -11.57 -0.33
CA GLY A 197 -1.56 -10.13 -0.06
C GLY A 197 -0.20 -9.65 0.45
N TYR A 198 0.90 -10.11 -0.15
CA TYR A 198 2.28 -9.87 0.31
C TYR A 198 2.59 -10.34 1.74
N GLY A 199 1.82 -11.30 2.26
CA GLY A 199 1.95 -11.80 3.63
C GLY A 199 1.18 -10.97 4.67
N TYR A 200 0.45 -9.94 4.25
CA TYR A 200 -0.42 -9.15 5.13
C TYR A 200 -1.83 -9.74 5.28
N ARG A 201 -2.23 -10.65 4.38
CA ARG A 201 -3.57 -11.29 4.41
C ARG A 201 -3.46 -12.81 4.26
N PRO A 202 -2.91 -13.52 5.26
CA PRO A 202 -2.71 -14.98 5.16
C PRO A 202 -4.01 -15.76 5.02
N PHE A 203 -5.15 -15.22 5.47
CA PHE A 203 -6.47 -15.84 5.27
C PHE A 203 -6.89 -15.96 3.79
N LEU A 204 -6.34 -15.15 2.87
CA LEU A 204 -6.54 -15.36 1.44
C LEU A 204 -5.96 -16.69 0.97
N LEU A 205 -4.89 -17.15 1.62
CA LEU A 205 -4.27 -18.42 1.29
C LEU A 205 -5.15 -19.61 1.72
N LEU A 206 -5.96 -19.47 2.77
CA LEU A 206 -7.00 -20.47 3.10
C LEU A 206 -8.07 -20.55 2.02
N ALA A 207 -8.50 -19.41 1.48
CA ALA A 207 -9.44 -19.39 0.36
C ALA A 207 -8.82 -20.07 -0.89
N TRP A 208 -7.52 -19.84 -1.15
CA TRP A 208 -6.79 -20.53 -2.22
C TRP A 208 -6.67 -22.03 -1.98
N ILE A 209 -6.36 -22.47 -0.75
CA ILE A 209 -6.37 -23.89 -0.38
C ILE A 209 -7.75 -24.50 -0.62
N ALA A 210 -8.84 -23.81 -0.25
CA ALA A 210 -10.19 -24.30 -0.49
C ALA A 210 -10.50 -24.42 -2.00
N VAL A 211 -10.07 -23.46 -2.81
CA VAL A 211 -10.21 -23.51 -4.28
C VAL A 211 -9.37 -24.65 -4.88
N GLU A 212 -8.16 -24.86 -4.37
CA GLU A 212 -7.25 -25.92 -4.79
C GLU A 212 -7.86 -27.30 -4.52
N ILE A 213 -8.37 -27.53 -3.30
CA ILE A 213 -9.10 -28.75 -2.93
C ILE A 213 -10.31 -28.96 -3.84
N ALA A 214 -11.13 -27.92 -4.06
CA ALA A 214 -12.30 -28.04 -4.93
C ALA A 214 -11.93 -28.40 -6.38
N LEU A 215 -10.83 -27.85 -6.89
CA LEU A 215 -10.32 -28.13 -8.23
C LEU A 215 -9.81 -29.57 -8.34
N PHE A 216 -9.02 -30.05 -7.38
CA PHE A 216 -8.54 -31.43 -7.37
C PHE A 216 -9.68 -32.44 -7.20
N VAL A 217 -10.66 -32.17 -6.33
CA VAL A 217 -11.88 -32.98 -6.20
C VAL A 217 -12.65 -33.04 -7.53
N LEU A 218 -12.79 -31.91 -8.23
CA LEU A 218 -13.48 -31.85 -9.52
C LEU A 218 -12.73 -32.66 -10.59
N VAL A 219 -11.41 -32.48 -10.70
CA VAL A 219 -10.58 -33.23 -11.66
C VAL A 219 -10.62 -34.73 -11.36
N PHE A 220 -10.53 -35.10 -10.07
CA PHE A 220 -10.63 -36.50 -9.64
C PHE A 220 -12.00 -37.10 -9.98
N TYR A 221 -13.10 -36.37 -9.72
CA TYR A 221 -14.45 -36.78 -10.07
C TYR A 221 -14.63 -36.98 -11.58
N LEU A 222 -14.15 -36.04 -12.39
CA LEU A 222 -14.24 -36.13 -13.86
C LEU A 222 -13.37 -37.26 -14.45
N SER A 223 -12.25 -37.57 -13.81
CA SER A 223 -11.34 -38.62 -14.25
C SER A 223 -11.72 -40.04 -13.80
N SER A 224 -12.68 -40.15 -12.88
CA SER A 224 -13.07 -41.41 -12.26
C SER A 224 -14.48 -41.80 -12.64
N THR A 225 -14.61 -42.81 -13.51
CA THR A 225 -15.91 -43.34 -13.91
C THR A 225 -16.55 -44.14 -12.78
N GLY A 226 -17.72 -43.72 -12.31
CA GLY A 226 -18.54 -44.49 -11.35
C GLY A 226 -18.32 -44.17 -9.87
N ILE A 227 -17.52 -43.15 -9.53
CA ILE A 227 -17.36 -42.68 -8.15
C ILE A 227 -18.43 -41.63 -7.83
N GLY A 228 -19.17 -41.83 -6.74
CA GLY A 228 -20.14 -40.84 -6.25
C GLY A 228 -19.45 -39.55 -5.77
N VAL A 229 -20.09 -38.40 -5.95
CA VAL A 229 -19.55 -37.07 -5.59
C VAL A 229 -19.08 -37.03 -4.13
N ALA A 230 -19.84 -37.60 -3.20
CA ALA A 230 -19.48 -37.64 -1.77
C ALA A 230 -18.16 -38.40 -1.51
N THR A 231 -17.91 -39.48 -2.25
CA THR A 231 -16.68 -40.26 -2.14
C THR A 231 -15.51 -39.50 -2.76
N ALA A 232 -15.70 -38.85 -3.92
CA ALA A 232 -14.67 -38.01 -4.54
C ALA A 232 -14.24 -36.85 -3.64
N THR A 233 -15.20 -36.14 -3.02
CA THR A 233 -14.90 -35.05 -2.08
C THR A 233 -14.17 -35.56 -0.85
N ARG A 234 -14.60 -36.70 -0.28
CA ARG A 234 -13.94 -37.30 0.89
C ARG A 234 -12.50 -37.69 0.57
N VAL A 235 -12.27 -38.33 -0.57
CA VAL A 235 -10.94 -38.79 -0.99
C VAL A 235 -10.01 -37.60 -1.24
N GLY A 236 -10.44 -36.60 -2.03
CA GLY A 236 -9.61 -35.41 -2.29
C GLY A 236 -9.30 -34.63 -1.00
N LEU A 237 -10.30 -34.38 -0.14
CA LEU A 237 -10.08 -33.67 1.12
C LEU A 237 -9.08 -34.39 2.04
N LEU A 238 -9.23 -35.71 2.18
CA LEU A 238 -8.30 -36.50 3.00
C LEU A 238 -6.91 -36.52 2.38
N ASN A 239 -6.81 -36.78 1.08
CA ASN A 239 -5.55 -36.88 0.36
C ASN A 239 -4.75 -35.56 0.35
N PHE A 240 -5.43 -34.42 0.31
CA PHE A 240 -4.82 -33.10 0.40
C PHE A 240 -4.17 -32.84 1.78
N LEU A 241 -4.80 -33.29 2.86
CA LEU A 241 -4.31 -33.08 4.24
C LEU A 241 -3.31 -34.15 4.67
N ASN A 242 -3.53 -35.38 4.23
CA ASN A 242 -2.70 -36.53 4.54
C ASN A 242 -2.74 -37.48 3.34
N PRO A 243 -1.62 -37.72 2.64
CA PRO A 243 -1.61 -38.62 1.48
C PRO A 243 -2.21 -39.98 1.86
N VAL A 244 -3.38 -40.28 1.31
CA VAL A 244 -4.10 -41.52 1.61
C VAL A 244 -3.59 -42.60 0.66
N GLY A 245 -3.23 -43.76 1.20
CA GLY A 245 -2.92 -44.92 0.37
C GLY A 245 -4.10 -45.30 -0.52
N THR A 246 -3.85 -45.85 -1.71
CA THR A 246 -4.91 -46.29 -2.63
C THR A 246 -5.68 -47.53 -2.13
N GLU A 247 -5.40 -47.98 -0.90
CA GLU A 247 -6.00 -49.15 -0.28
C GLU A 247 -7.49 -48.90 0.00
N GLY A 248 -8.36 -49.66 -0.67
CA GLY A 248 -9.82 -49.56 -0.52
C GLY A 248 -10.53 -48.69 -1.55
N LEU A 249 -9.83 -48.12 -2.53
CA LEU A 249 -10.45 -47.45 -3.68
C LEU A 249 -10.68 -48.43 -4.84
N PRO A 250 -11.75 -48.24 -5.65
CA PRO A 250 -11.92 -48.98 -6.90
C PRO A 250 -10.73 -48.74 -7.84
N PRO A 251 -10.47 -49.63 -8.82
CA PRO A 251 -9.33 -49.49 -9.73
C PRO A 251 -9.35 -48.12 -10.41
N LEU A 252 -8.42 -47.26 -9.99
CA LEU A 252 -8.29 -45.90 -10.49
C LEU A 252 -7.57 -45.89 -11.84
N SER A 253 -7.98 -45.01 -12.73
CA SER A 253 -7.22 -44.72 -13.95
C SER A 253 -5.83 -44.18 -13.58
N THR A 254 -4.83 -44.41 -14.42
CA THR A 254 -3.47 -43.86 -14.23
C THR A 254 -3.51 -42.34 -14.04
N PHE A 255 -4.42 -41.66 -14.74
CA PHE A 255 -4.61 -40.21 -14.64
C PHE A 255 -5.17 -39.78 -13.26
N ALA A 256 -6.13 -40.53 -12.72
CA ALA A 256 -6.66 -40.28 -11.36
C ALA A 256 -5.58 -40.50 -10.29
N GLN A 257 -4.73 -41.52 -10.44
CA GLN A 257 -3.60 -41.76 -9.53
C GLN A 257 -2.57 -40.63 -9.58
N THR A 258 -2.18 -40.17 -10.77
CA THR A 258 -1.25 -39.02 -10.90
C THR A 258 -1.84 -37.75 -10.31
N THR A 259 -3.16 -37.56 -10.43
CA THR A 259 -3.85 -36.39 -9.86
C THR A 259 -3.76 -36.39 -8.33
N LEU A 260 -3.99 -37.55 -7.69
CA LEU A 260 -3.86 -37.69 -6.23
C LEU A 260 -2.42 -37.47 -5.74
N ILE A 261 -1.42 -37.93 -6.50
CA ILE A 261 -0.01 -37.67 -6.16
C ILE A 261 0.27 -36.16 -6.20
N VAL A 262 -0.11 -35.49 -7.29
CA VAL A 262 0.10 -34.04 -7.44
C VAL A 262 -0.65 -33.26 -6.36
N GLU A 263 -1.90 -33.63 -6.06
CA GLU A 263 -2.70 -33.04 -4.99
C GLU A 263 -1.99 -33.12 -3.63
N SER A 264 -1.41 -34.28 -3.28
CA SER A 264 -0.72 -34.46 -1.99
C SER A 264 0.51 -33.57 -1.85
N TYR A 265 1.33 -33.44 -2.89
CA TYR A 265 2.48 -32.53 -2.89
C TYR A 265 2.06 -31.07 -2.84
N ALA A 266 1.01 -30.71 -3.59
CA ALA A 266 0.48 -29.36 -3.60
C ALA A 266 -0.08 -29.00 -2.21
N GLY A 267 -0.81 -29.91 -1.56
CA GLY A 267 -1.28 -29.77 -0.19
C GLY A 267 -0.17 -29.55 0.83
N ILE A 268 0.92 -30.32 0.77
CA ILE A 268 2.10 -30.13 1.63
C ILE A 268 2.73 -28.75 1.41
N VAL A 269 2.91 -28.32 0.16
CA VAL A 269 3.51 -27.01 -0.15
C VAL A 269 2.60 -25.87 0.33
N SER A 270 1.31 -25.91 0.01
CA SER A 270 0.32 -24.89 0.38
C SER A 270 0.18 -24.77 1.91
N THR A 271 0.10 -25.90 2.64
CA THR A 271 0.05 -25.90 4.11
C THR A 271 1.35 -25.41 4.76
N SER A 272 2.51 -25.77 4.20
CA SER A 272 3.81 -25.29 4.69
C SER A 272 3.96 -23.78 4.52
N VAL A 273 3.58 -23.23 3.36
CA VAL A 273 3.59 -21.79 3.11
C VAL A 273 2.60 -21.07 4.03
N PHE A 274 1.40 -21.63 4.22
CA PHE A 274 0.42 -21.08 5.16
C PHE A 274 0.96 -20.97 6.58
N PHE A 275 1.57 -22.05 7.08
CA PHE A 275 2.13 -22.08 8.42
C PHE A 275 3.30 -21.09 8.57
N ALA A 276 4.19 -21.02 7.57
CA ALA A 276 5.27 -20.04 7.57
C ALA A 276 4.76 -18.58 7.62
N LEU A 277 3.66 -18.28 6.92
CA LEU A 277 3.03 -16.96 6.97
C LEU A 277 2.33 -16.68 8.31
N LEU A 278 1.65 -17.67 8.89
CA LEU A 278 1.04 -17.54 10.22
C LEU A 278 2.09 -17.28 11.30
N VAL A 279 3.19 -18.04 11.29
CA VAL A 279 4.30 -17.86 12.23
C VAL A 279 4.89 -16.46 12.07
N ARG A 280 5.11 -16.00 10.83
CA ARG A 280 5.58 -14.64 10.57
C ARG A 280 4.61 -13.57 11.07
N GLN A 281 3.30 -13.77 10.91
CA GLN A 281 2.29 -12.85 11.42
C GLN A 281 2.30 -12.82 12.95
N LEU A 282 2.41 -13.98 13.59
CA LEU A 282 2.44 -14.11 15.05
C LEU A 282 3.65 -13.39 15.66
N PHE A 283 4.83 -13.50 15.05
CA PHE A 283 6.04 -12.80 15.52
C PHE A 283 6.05 -11.29 15.21
N ARG A 284 5.11 -10.80 14.40
CA ARG A 284 4.97 -9.37 14.10
C ARG A 284 4.02 -8.65 15.05
N LEU A 285 3.14 -9.40 15.73
CA LEU A 285 2.18 -8.94 16.73
C LEU A 285 2.80 -8.98 18.13
#